data_AF-A0A4R3E848-F1
#
_entry.id   AF-A0A4R3E848-F1
#
_cell.length_a   1.000
_cell.length_b   1.000
_cell.length_c   1.000
_cell.angle_alpha   90.00
_cell.angle_beta   90.00
_cell.angle_gamma   90.00
#
_symmetry.space_group_name_H-M   'P 1'
#
loop_
_entity.id
_entity.type
_entity.pdbx_description
1 polymer ?
#
loop_
_entity_poly.entity_id
_entity_poly.type
_entity_poly.pdbx_seq_one_letter_code
_entity_poly.pdbx_strand_id
1 'polypeptide(L)' 'MLAFADKLMAILADGGEEGFTEQDLALALFGSPQDDRQLLAETCERLMANGEIERRGEGTQAAPYTYHLPVDRLPRLAPH' A
#
# COMPACT_ATOMS: atom_id res chain seq x y z
N MET A 1 9.12 -18.55 -1.40
CA MET A 1 7.86 -17.85 -1.09
C MET A 1 8.09 -16.38 -1.38
N LEU A 2 7.72 -15.87 -2.55
CA LEU A 2 7.66 -14.42 -2.75
C LEU A 2 6.59 -13.91 -1.78
N ALA A 3 7.07 -13.20 -0.76
CA ALA A 3 6.39 -12.90 0.48
C ALA A 3 5.27 -11.90 0.24
N PHE A 4 4.16 -12.02 0.96
CA PHE A 4 3.01 -11.11 0.93
C PHE A 4 3.34 -9.62 0.73
N ALA A 5 4.40 -9.13 1.37
CA ALA A 5 4.91 -7.76 1.22
C ALA A 5 5.34 -7.40 -0.22
N ASP A 6 5.93 -8.31 -0.97
CA ASP A 6 6.39 -8.07 -2.35
C ASP A 6 5.21 -7.82 -3.31
N LYS A 7 4.13 -8.60 -3.15
CA LYS A 7 2.87 -8.37 -3.89
C LYS A 7 2.24 -7.04 -3.52
N LEU A 8 2.22 -6.70 -2.22
CA LEU A 8 1.69 -5.43 -1.75
C LEU A 8 2.47 -4.26 -2.35
N MET A 9 3.81 -4.33 -2.35
CA MET A 9 4.67 -3.31 -2.96
C MET A 9 4.44 -3.19 -4.46
N ALA A 10 4.27 -4.31 -5.17
CA ALA A 10 3.95 -4.31 -6.61
C ALA A 10 2.59 -3.64 -6.90
N ILE A 11 1.58 -3.88 -6.06
CA ILE A 11 0.28 -3.21 -6.17
C ILE A 11 0.47 -1.71 -5.93
N LEU A 12 1.11 -1.31 -4.83
CA LEU A 12 1.33 0.12 -4.53
C LEU A 12 2.13 0.85 -5.63
N ALA A 13 3.04 0.16 -6.32
CA ALA A 13 3.76 0.71 -7.47
C ALA A 13 2.84 1.02 -8.66
N ASP A 14 1.78 0.24 -8.87
CA ASP A 14 0.79 0.46 -9.92
C ASP A 14 -0.14 1.64 -9.60
N GLY A 15 -0.42 1.90 -8.32
CA GLY A 15 -1.35 2.94 -7.85
C GLY A 15 -0.83 4.37 -7.94
N GLY A 16 0.48 4.54 -8.18
CA GLY A 16 1.10 5.84 -8.38
C GLY A 16 0.77 6.86 -7.27
N GLU A 17 0.28 8.03 -7.67
CA GLU A 17 -0.03 9.16 -6.76
C GLU A 17 -1.39 9.05 -6.07
N GLU A 18 -2.32 8.26 -6.60
CA GLU A 18 -3.65 8.07 -5.99
C GLU A 18 -3.57 7.12 -4.79
N GLY A 19 -2.65 6.15 -4.85
CA GLY A 19 -2.47 5.13 -3.82
C GLY A 19 -3.66 4.18 -3.71
N PHE A 20 -3.67 3.34 -2.68
CA PHE A 20 -4.74 2.37 -2.46
C PHE A 20 -5.27 2.41 -1.05
N THR A 21 -6.58 2.24 -0.88
CA THR A 21 -7.15 2.04 0.44
C THR A 21 -6.86 0.62 0.94
N GLU A 22 -7.01 0.38 2.24
CA GLU A 22 -6.90 -0.96 2.81
C GLU A 22 -7.88 -1.96 2.15
N GLN A 23 -9.06 -1.50 1.75
CA GLN A 23 -10.04 -2.34 1.06
C GLN A 23 -9.57 -2.75 -0.33
N ASP A 24 -8.99 -1.81 -1.08
CA ASP A 24 -8.45 -2.09 -2.42
C ASP A 24 -7.28 -3.07 -2.34
N LEU A 25 -6.38 -2.87 -1.36
CA LEU A 25 -5.26 -3.78 -1.11
C LEU A 25 -5.75 -5.18 -0.73
N ALA A 26 -6.74 -5.28 0.17
CA ALA A 26 -7.31 -6.56 0.56
C ALA A 26 -7.97 -7.27 -0.64
N LEU A 27 -8.70 -6.53 -1.47
CA LEU A 27 -9.31 -7.06 -2.68
C LEU A 27 -8.26 -7.54 -3.69
N ALA A 28 -7.19 -6.77 -3.90
CA ALA A 28 -6.12 -7.13 -4.85
C ALA A 28 -5.25 -8.29 -4.36
N LEU A 29 -5.03 -8.42 -3.05
CA LEU A 29 -4.17 -9.45 -2.47
C LEU A 29 -4.90 -10.78 -2.22
N PHE A 30 -6.15 -10.72 -1.76
CA PHE A 30 -6.90 -11.88 -1.28
C PHE A 30 -8.16 -12.18 -2.11
N GLY A 31 -8.60 -11.25 -2.96
CA GLY A 31 -9.87 -11.36 -3.68
C GLY A 31 -11.11 -11.10 -2.81
N SER A 32 -10.91 -10.73 -1.54
CA SER A 32 -11.97 -10.51 -0.56
C SER A 32 -11.53 -9.44 0.45
N PRO A 33 -12.36 -8.41 0.72
CA PRO A 33 -12.01 -7.32 1.64
C PRO A 33 -12.08 -7.70 3.13
N GLN A 34 -12.56 -8.91 3.46
CA GLN A 34 -12.74 -9.39 4.83
C GLN A 34 -11.64 -10.37 5.26
N ASP A 35 -10.99 -11.04 4.31
CA ASP A 35 -9.96 -12.02 4.59
C ASP A 35 -8.63 -11.32 4.94
N ASP A 36 -7.96 -11.84 5.98
CA ASP A 36 -6.59 -11.48 6.35
C ASP A 36 -6.32 -9.98 6.59
N ARG A 37 -7.34 -9.21 7.00
CA ARG A 37 -7.19 -7.80 7.42
C ARG A 37 -6.12 -7.59 8.49
N GLN A 38 -5.99 -8.52 9.44
CA GLN A 38 -4.97 -8.46 10.47
C GLN A 38 -3.56 -8.54 9.87
N LEU A 39 -3.33 -9.52 8.97
CA LEU A 39 -2.05 -9.69 8.30
C LEU A 39 -1.71 -8.48 7.42
N LEU A 40 -2.70 -7.92 6.73
CA LEU A 40 -2.56 -6.70 5.94
C LEU A 40 -2.15 -5.52 6.82
N ALA A 41 -2.87 -5.28 7.92
CA ALA A 41 -2.57 -4.21 8.86
C ALA A 41 -1.15 -4.35 9.46
N GLU A 42 -0.79 -5.52 9.97
CA GLU A 42 0.54 -5.79 10.54
C GLU A 42 1.66 -5.60 9.50
N THR A 43 1.41 -6.00 8.25
CA THR A 43 2.39 -5.82 7.18
C THR A 43 2.52 -4.36 6.79
N CYS A 44 1.41 -3.62 6.64
CA CYS A 44 1.43 -2.20 6.37
C CYS A 44 2.16 -1.43 7.47
N GLU A 45 1.89 -1.74 8.75
CA GLU A 45 2.59 -1.14 9.89
C GLU A 45 4.10 -1.41 9.85
N ARG A 46 4.51 -2.65 9.59
CA ARG A 46 5.93 -3.00 9.46
C ARG A 46 6.60 -2.24 8.30
N LEU A 47 5.95 -2.17 7.14
CA LEU A 47 6.48 -1.47 5.97
C LEU A 47 6.56 0.04 6.21
N MET A 48 5.58 0.64 6.89
CA MET A 48 5.62 2.05 7.30
C MET A 48 6.77 2.30 8.30
N ALA A 49 6.94 1.43 9.29
CA ALA A 49 8.01 1.54 10.28
C ALA A 49 9.41 1.46 9.63
N ASN A 50 9.53 0.71 8.53
CA ASN A 50 10.75 0.62 7.73
C ASN A 50 10.91 1.75 6.70
N GLY A 51 9.92 2.66 6.58
CA GLY A 51 9.91 3.72 5.58
C GLY A 51 9.76 3.22 4.14
N GLU A 52 9.17 2.04 3.94
CA GLU A 52 8.97 1.44 2.60
C GLU A 52 7.66 1.86 1.95
N ILE A 53 6.66 2.21 2.75
CA ILE A 53 5.37 2.75 2.32
C ILE A 53 5.02 3.95 3.20
N GLU A 54 4.16 4.83 2.69
CA GLU A 54 3.59 5.95 3.42
C GLU A 54 2.08 5.81 3.49
N ARG A 55 1.47 6.23 4.60
CA ARG A 55 0.03 6.36 4.71
C ARG A 55 -0.35 7.84 4.65
N ARG A 56 -1.26 8.17 3.73
CA ARG A 56 -1.80 9.51 3.51
C ARG A 56 -3.31 9.52 3.80
N GLY A 57 -3.87 10.72 3.91
CA GLY A 57 -5.27 10.92 4.29
C GLY A 57 -5.47 11.09 5.79
N GLU A 58 -6.71 11.40 6.17
CA GLU A 58 -7.07 11.80 7.52
C GLU A 58 -7.75 10.67 8.32
N GLY A 59 -8.02 9.53 7.67
CA GLY A 59 -8.76 8.43 8.28
C GLY A 59 -10.23 8.76 8.54
N THR A 60 -10.77 9.78 7.87
CA THR A 60 -12.18 10.17 7.98
C THR A 60 -13.01 9.42 6.94
N GLN A 61 -14.34 9.39 7.11
CA GLN A 61 -15.23 8.78 6.12
C GLN A 61 -15.14 9.46 4.74
N ALA A 62 -14.83 10.76 4.71
CA ALA A 62 -14.67 11.54 3.47
C ALA A 62 -13.26 11.42 2.87
N ALA A 63 -12.24 11.14 3.70
CA ALA A 63 -10.85 10.97 3.29
C ALA A 63 -10.24 9.77 4.04
N PRO A 64 -10.55 8.53 3.59
CA PRO A 64 -10.00 7.33 4.20
C PRO A 64 -8.48 7.28 4.04
N TYR A 65 -7.82 6.47 4.85
CA TYR A 65 -6.39 6.25 4.70
C TYR A 65 -6.08 5.56 3.37
N THR A 66 -5.11 6.12 2.66
CA THR A 66 -4.52 5.53 1.45
C THR A 66 -3.04 5.24 1.68
N TYR A 67 -2.57 4.14 1.13
CA TYR A 67 -1.19 3.70 1.20
C TYR A 67 -0.49 4.01 -0.13
N HIS A 68 0.75 4.47 -0.03
CA HIS A 68 1.56 4.98 -1.15
C HIS A 68 2.98 4.45 -1.05
N LEU A 69 3.68 4.36 -2.18
CA LEU A 69 5.14 4.26 -2.16
C LEU A 69 5.73 5.65 -1.90
N PRO A 70 6.78 5.76 -1.06
CA PRO A 70 7.50 7.01 -0.88
C PRO A 70 8.14 7.43 -2.21
N VAL A 71 8.15 8.74 -2.46
CA VAL A 71 8.65 9.34 -3.71
C VAL A 71 10.11 8.95 -3.99
N ASP A 72 10.90 8.70 -2.95
CA ASP A 72 12.29 8.27 -3.09
C ASP A 72 12.45 6.81 -3.55
N ARG A 73 11.40 6.00 -3.48
CA ARG A 73 11.37 4.61 -3.95
C ARG A 73 10.62 4.41 -5.26
N LEU A 74 9.87 5.40 -5.73
CA LEU A 74 9.41 5.39 -7.12
C LEU A 74 10.67 5.41 -8.01
N PRO A 75 10.81 4.50 -8.99
CA PRO A 75 11.90 4.62 -9.94
C PRO A 75 11.74 6.00 -10.57
N ARG A 76 12.66 6.92 -10.26
CA ARG A 76 12.73 8.22 -10.94
C ARG A 76 12.87 7.87 -12.41
N LEU A 77 11.76 7.91 -13.15
CA LEU A 77 11.79 8.03 -14.59
C LEU A 77 12.49 9.36 -14.82
N ALA A 78 13.82 9.28 -14.94
CA ALA A 78 14.64 10.43 -15.24
C ALA A 78 14.08 11.01 -16.55
N PRO A 79 13.73 12.30 -16.59
CA PRO A 79 13.41 12.94 -17.86
C PRO A 79 14.67 12.88 -18.71
N HIS A 80 14.59 12.13 -19.82
CA HIS A 80 15.61 12.10 -20.85
C HIS A 80 15.53 13.32 -21.75
#